data_AF-A0A2Z4ZZ00-F1
#
_entry.id   AF-A0A2Z4ZZ00-F1
#
_cell.length_a   1.000
_cell.length_b   1.000
_cell.length_c   1.000
_cell.angle_alpha   90.00
_cell.angle_beta   90.00
_cell.angle_gamma   90.00
#
_symmetry.space_group_name_H-M   'P 1'
#
loop_
_entity.id
_entity.type
_entity.pdbx_description
1 polymer ?
#
loop_
_entity_poly.entity_id
_entity_poly.type
_entity_poly.pdbx_seq_one_letter_code
_entity_poly.pdbx_strand_id
1 'polypeptide(L)'
;MRLTLEESERALSVQELNEFQERFNVELPTAFRQFYLKHNGGDLSESSSENDFLLGGFTPIKYGQAPIETVYRDLTDDVPSLKQMIPFAYDQGGDSFLLSVKEADFGNIYLYLMDEEDLAFVCESFEEFLAELTGQ
;
A
#
# COMPACT_ATOMS: atom_id res chain seq x y z
N MET A 1 0.76 19.68 1.61
CA MET A 1 0.81 19.32 0.18
C MET A 1 -0.54 18.70 -0.24
N ARG A 2 -0.96 18.77 -1.51
CA ARG A 2 -2.13 18.01 -1.98
C ARG A 2 -1.63 16.80 -2.75
N LEU A 3 -1.88 15.60 -2.23
CA LEU A 3 -1.52 14.36 -2.91
C LEU A 3 -2.14 14.32 -4.31
N THR A 4 -1.31 14.17 -5.33
CA THR A 4 -1.71 14.05 -6.73
C THR A 4 -1.10 12.76 -7.26
N LEU A 5 -1.97 11.85 -7.73
CA LEU A 5 -1.58 10.57 -8.29
C LEU A 5 -1.89 10.59 -9.79
N GLU A 6 -0.88 10.25 -10.57
CA GLU A 6 -0.95 10.09 -12.01
C GLU A 6 -1.19 8.60 -12.32
N GLU A 7 -1.78 8.33 -13.48
CA GLU A 7 -2.00 6.96 -13.97
C GLU A 7 -2.77 6.02 -13.00
N SER A 8 -3.52 6.57 -12.04
CA SER A 8 -4.43 5.78 -11.20
C SER A 8 -5.39 4.98 -12.07
N GLU A 9 -5.55 3.71 -11.74
CA GLU A 9 -6.55 2.86 -12.38
C GLU A 9 -7.95 3.37 -12.09
N ARG A 10 -8.93 2.83 -12.83
CA ARG A 10 -10.35 3.15 -12.60
C ARG A 10 -10.70 2.96 -11.12
N ALA A 11 -11.55 3.84 -10.61
CA ALA A 11 -12.04 3.77 -9.24
C ALA A 11 -12.74 2.43 -8.96
N LEU A 12 -12.51 1.88 -7.77
CA LEU A 12 -13.14 0.66 -7.32
C LEU A 12 -14.58 0.94 -6.90
N SER A 13 -15.46 -0.02 -7.14
CA SER A 13 -16.74 -0.10 -6.44
C SER A 13 -16.54 -0.63 -5.01
N VAL A 14 -17.51 -0.33 -4.14
CA VAL A 14 -17.54 -0.88 -2.77
C VAL A 14 -17.55 -2.41 -2.79
N GLN A 15 -18.22 -3.03 -3.76
CA GLN A 15 -18.25 -4.48 -3.89
C GLN A 15 -16.85 -5.05 -4.16
N GLU A 16 -16.10 -4.46 -5.10
CA GLU A 16 -14.76 -4.94 -5.43
C GLU A 16 -13.78 -4.80 -4.27
N LEU A 17 -13.93 -3.73 -3.49
CA LEU A 17 -13.13 -3.54 -2.29
C LEU A 17 -13.51 -4.55 -1.19
N ASN A 18 -14.80 -4.89 -1.07
CA ASN A 18 -15.27 -5.92 -0.16
C ASN A 18 -14.74 -7.32 -0.56
N GLU A 19 -14.77 -7.64 -1.85
CA GLU A 19 -14.17 -8.89 -2.38
C GLU A 19 -12.67 -8.98 -2.08
N PHE A 20 -11.96 -7.85 -2.16
CA PHE A 20 -10.53 -7.79 -1.84
C PHE A 20 -10.25 -8.07 -0.34
N GLN A 21 -10.99 -7.44 0.58
CA GLN A 21 -10.77 -7.68 2.03
C GLN A 21 -11.10 -9.12 2.46
N GLU A 22 -12.08 -9.77 1.81
CA GLU A 22 -12.45 -11.16 2.11
C GLU A 22 -11.28 -12.13 1.90
N ARG A 23 -10.36 -11.82 0.99
CA ARG A 23 -9.17 -12.65 0.75
C ARG A 23 -8.21 -12.68 1.92
N PHE A 24 -8.18 -11.61 2.70
CA PHE A 24 -7.39 -11.53 3.92
C PHE A 24 -8.19 -11.92 5.16
N ASN A 25 -9.49 -12.21 5.02
CA ASN A 25 -10.42 -12.53 6.12
C ASN A 25 -10.41 -11.47 7.24
N VAL A 26 -10.25 -10.20 6.88
CA VAL A 26 -10.22 -9.07 7.82
C VAL A 26 -11.09 -7.93 7.31
N GLU A 27 -11.44 -7.00 8.20
CA GLU A 27 -11.95 -5.68 7.80
C GLU A 27 -10.77 -4.72 7.65
N LEU A 28 -10.54 -4.16 6.46
CA LEU A 28 -9.44 -3.24 6.24
C LEU A 28 -9.64 -1.90 6.98
N PRO A 29 -8.55 -1.20 7.37
CA PRO A 29 -8.63 0.12 7.99
C PRO A 29 -9.48 1.10 7.18
N THR A 30 -10.23 1.97 7.87
CA THR A 30 -11.23 2.83 7.22
C THR A 30 -10.59 3.82 6.24
N ALA A 31 -9.47 4.48 6.58
CA ALA A 31 -8.83 5.38 5.63
C ALA A 31 -8.24 4.66 4.44
N PHE A 32 -7.69 3.46 4.62
CA PHE A 32 -7.20 2.64 3.51
C PHE A 32 -8.33 2.38 2.50
N ARG A 33 -9.50 1.99 2.99
CA ARG A 33 -10.70 1.76 2.16
C ARG A 33 -11.15 3.03 1.44
N GLN A 34 -11.24 4.15 2.16
CA GLN A 34 -11.67 5.43 1.59
C GLN A 34 -10.70 5.93 0.52
N PHE A 35 -9.40 5.72 0.73
CA PHE A 35 -8.38 6.04 -0.24
C PHE A 35 -8.56 5.22 -1.51
N TYR A 36 -8.65 3.90 -1.43
CA TYR A 36 -8.76 3.03 -2.60
C TYR A 36 -10.07 3.15 -3.37
N LEU A 37 -11.16 3.59 -2.73
CA LEU A 37 -12.40 3.95 -3.43
C LEU A 37 -12.24 5.18 -4.35
N LYS A 38 -11.26 6.04 -4.04
CA LYS A 38 -10.99 7.27 -4.79
C LYS A 38 -9.77 7.17 -5.70
N HIS A 39 -8.76 6.41 -5.28
CA HIS A 39 -7.45 6.27 -5.88
C HIS A 39 -7.07 4.79 -5.93
N ASN A 40 -7.28 4.13 -7.07
CA ASN A 40 -6.96 2.72 -7.21
C ASN A 40 -5.51 2.56 -7.71
N GLY A 41 -4.56 2.84 -6.82
CA GLY A 41 -3.15 2.94 -7.17
C GLY A 41 -2.78 4.25 -7.87
N GLY A 42 -1.67 4.22 -8.61
CA GLY A 42 -1.14 5.35 -9.39
C GLY A 42 0.19 5.86 -8.85
N ASP A 43 0.93 6.52 -9.74
CA ASP A 43 2.26 7.05 -9.46
C ASP A 43 2.19 8.43 -8.81
N LEU A 44 3.11 8.69 -7.89
CA LEU A 44 3.31 10.04 -7.37
C LEU A 44 3.92 10.90 -8.49
N SER A 45 3.30 12.05 -8.76
CA SER A 45 3.82 12.98 -9.77
C SER A 45 5.24 13.41 -9.42
N GLU A 46 6.12 13.62 -10.42
CA GLU A 46 7.51 14.06 -10.21
C GLU A 46 7.62 15.39 -9.43
N SER A 47 6.57 16.21 -9.42
CA SER A 47 6.47 17.42 -8.59
C SER A 47 6.33 17.16 -7.08
N SER A 48 6.12 15.90 -6.69
CA SER A 48 6.03 15.38 -5.32
C SER A 48 7.33 14.66 -4.90
N SER A 49 8.44 14.93 -5.60
CA SER A 49 9.76 14.29 -5.46
C SER A 49 10.48 14.54 -4.13
N GLU A 50 9.98 15.45 -3.29
CA GLU A 50 10.45 15.67 -1.92
C GLU A 50 9.46 15.07 -0.92
N ASN A 51 9.22 13.75 -0.99
CA ASN A 51 8.52 13.05 0.08
C ASN A 51 9.53 12.25 0.92
N ASP A 52 9.34 12.26 2.25
CA ASP A 52 10.27 11.66 3.22
C ASP A 52 10.44 10.14 3.04
N PHE A 53 9.54 9.50 2.30
CA PHE A 53 9.50 8.07 2.06
C PHE A 53 10.15 7.61 0.76
N LEU A 54 10.59 8.53 -0.11
CA LEU A 54 10.97 8.22 -1.49
C LEU A 54 9.91 7.40 -2.25
N LEU A 55 8.64 7.57 -1.87
CA LEU A 55 7.50 6.84 -2.40
C LEU A 55 7.40 7.09 -3.90
N GLY A 56 7.33 5.99 -4.66
CA GLY A 56 7.14 6.00 -6.12
C GLY A 56 5.67 6.04 -6.50
N GLY A 57 4.83 5.27 -5.80
CA GLY A 57 3.40 5.20 -6.08
C GLY A 57 2.66 4.18 -5.24
N PHE A 58 1.38 4.02 -5.55
CA PHE A 58 0.48 3.08 -4.90
C PHE A 58 0.14 1.93 -5.85
N THR A 59 0.22 0.70 -5.35
CA THR A 59 -0.13 -0.50 -6.09
C THR A 59 -1.67 -0.60 -6.24
N PRO A 60 -2.22 -0.81 -7.45
CA PRO A 60 -3.66 -0.90 -7.64
C PRO A 60 -4.23 -2.19 -7.06
N ILE A 61 -5.47 -2.17 -6.55
CA ILE A 61 -6.18 -3.38 -6.12
C ILE A 61 -6.70 -4.17 -7.32
N LYS A 62 -7.16 -3.48 -8.38
CA LYS A 62 -7.64 -4.08 -9.64
C LYS A 62 -7.27 -3.24 -10.85
N TYR A 63 -7.44 -3.83 -12.04
CA TYR A 63 -7.39 -3.20 -13.37
C TYR A 63 -6.01 -2.83 -13.94
N GLY A 64 -4.93 -2.94 -13.16
CA GLY A 64 -3.55 -2.78 -13.63
C GLY A 64 -2.79 -4.09 -13.91
N GLN A 65 -1.53 -3.97 -14.35
CA GLN A 65 -0.66 -5.10 -14.72
C GLN A 65 -0.22 -5.94 -13.50
N ALA A 66 0.09 -5.28 -12.39
CA ALA A 66 0.52 -5.93 -11.15
C ALA A 66 -0.36 -5.46 -9.98
N PRO A 67 -1.60 -5.96 -9.86
CA PRO A 67 -2.44 -5.65 -8.71
C PRO A 67 -1.83 -6.17 -7.40
N ILE A 68 -2.26 -5.61 -6.27
CA ILE A 68 -1.77 -6.00 -4.93
C ILE A 68 -1.73 -7.51 -4.73
N GLU A 69 -2.73 -8.25 -5.21
CA GLU A 69 -2.77 -9.71 -5.05
C GLU A 69 -1.65 -10.44 -5.79
N THR A 70 -1.24 -9.93 -6.95
CA THR A 70 -0.09 -10.45 -7.72
C THR A 70 1.18 -10.17 -6.94
N VAL A 71 1.40 -8.92 -6.51
CA VAL A 71 2.58 -8.52 -5.74
C VAL A 71 2.66 -9.29 -4.41
N TYR A 72 1.55 -9.44 -3.71
CA TYR A 72 1.45 -10.19 -2.46
C TYR A 72 1.83 -11.66 -2.63
N ARG A 73 1.32 -12.31 -3.67
CA ARG A 73 1.67 -13.71 -3.95
C ARG A 73 3.17 -13.84 -4.20
N ASP A 74 3.71 -13.03 -5.12
CA ASP A 74 5.11 -13.11 -5.50
C ASP A 74 6.03 -12.86 -4.29
N LEU A 75 5.71 -11.84 -3.49
CA LEU A 75 6.44 -11.52 -2.25
C LEU A 75 6.38 -12.63 -1.19
N THR A 76 5.21 -13.24 -0.98
CA THR A 76 5.02 -14.25 0.08
C THR A 76 5.40 -15.67 -0.32
N ASP A 77 5.53 -15.94 -1.62
CA ASP A 77 6.12 -17.17 -2.15
C ASP A 77 7.63 -17.21 -1.83
N ASP A 78 8.31 -16.07 -1.97
CA ASP A 78 9.74 -15.93 -1.64
C ASP A 78 9.98 -15.70 -0.14
N VAL A 79 9.12 -14.90 0.53
CA VAL A 79 9.29 -14.45 1.93
C VAL A 79 8.03 -14.77 2.76
N PRO A 80 7.84 -16.02 3.21
CA PRO A 80 6.59 -16.45 3.87
C PRO A 80 6.24 -15.72 5.19
N SER A 81 7.20 -15.05 5.83
CA SER A 81 6.98 -14.24 7.05
C SER A 81 6.11 -12.99 6.80
N LEU A 82 6.02 -12.55 5.54
CA LEU A 82 5.23 -11.38 5.12
C LEU A 82 3.75 -11.72 4.85
N LYS A 83 3.32 -12.97 5.07
CA LYS A 83 1.89 -13.31 5.02
C LYS A 83 1.06 -12.40 5.92
N GLN A 84 -0.12 -12.01 5.42
CA GLN A 84 -1.00 -11.01 6.06
C GLN A 84 -0.39 -9.60 6.15
N MET A 85 0.52 -9.26 5.24
CA MET A 85 1.02 -7.91 5.05
C MET A 85 0.74 -7.50 3.61
N ILE A 86 -0.09 -6.47 3.42
CA ILE A 86 -0.63 -6.07 2.12
C ILE A 86 0.35 -5.09 1.45
N PRO A 87 0.99 -5.43 0.32
CA PRO A 87 1.89 -4.51 -0.39
C PRO A 87 1.07 -3.48 -1.16
N PHE A 88 0.88 -2.31 -0.55
CA PHE A 88 -0.04 -1.29 -1.07
C PHE A 88 0.67 -0.16 -1.80
N ALA A 89 1.98 0.00 -1.60
CA ALA A 89 2.76 1.03 -2.25
C ALA A 89 4.22 0.58 -2.42
N TYR A 90 4.94 1.29 -3.27
CA TYR A 90 6.35 1.04 -3.59
C TYR A 90 7.13 2.34 -3.57
N ASP A 91 8.40 2.25 -3.24
CA ASP A 91 9.35 3.35 -3.37
C ASP A 91 9.99 3.36 -4.78
N GLN A 92 10.91 4.30 -5.04
CA GLN A 92 11.64 4.36 -6.31
C GLN A 92 12.76 3.30 -6.43
N GLY A 93 13.14 2.64 -5.32
CA GLY A 93 14.14 1.59 -5.24
C GLY A 93 13.61 0.17 -5.49
N GLY A 94 12.29 -0.02 -5.44
CA GLY A 94 11.63 -1.32 -5.57
C GLY A 94 11.22 -1.94 -4.23
N ASP A 95 11.43 -1.24 -3.12
CA ASP A 95 10.97 -1.62 -1.79
C ASP A 95 9.45 -1.48 -1.67
N SER A 96 8.85 -2.35 -0.86
CA SER A 96 7.38 -2.41 -0.72
C SER A 96 6.91 -1.91 0.63
N PHE A 97 6.01 -0.94 0.61
CA PHE A 97 5.25 -0.54 1.79
C PHE A 97 4.12 -1.54 2.03
N LEU A 98 4.09 -2.07 3.24
CA LEU A 98 3.19 -3.14 3.65
C LEU A 98 2.26 -2.67 4.76
N LEU A 99 0.96 -2.89 4.59
CA LEU A 99 -0.04 -2.73 5.65
C LEU A 99 -0.20 -4.07 6.39
N SER A 100 0.10 -4.12 7.68
CA SER A 100 -0.15 -5.32 8.47
C SER A 100 -1.64 -5.48 8.75
N VAL A 101 -2.15 -6.69 8.48
CA VAL A 101 -3.47 -7.13 8.91
C VAL A 101 -3.38 -8.30 9.88
N LYS A 102 -2.21 -8.51 10.49
CA LYS A 102 -2.02 -9.48 11.58
C LYS A 102 -2.64 -8.92 12.86
N GLU A 103 -3.16 -9.78 13.73
CA GLU A 103 -3.80 -9.36 14.98
C GLU A 103 -2.86 -8.57 15.92
N ALA A 104 -1.57 -8.90 15.94
CA ALA A 104 -0.60 -8.32 16.87
C ALA A 104 -0.25 -6.85 16.60
N ASP A 105 -0.33 -6.43 15.34
CA ASP A 105 0.09 -5.11 14.85
C ASP A 105 -0.83 -4.60 13.73
N PHE A 106 -2.12 -4.92 13.85
CA PHE A 106 -3.14 -4.60 12.85
C PHE A 106 -3.17 -3.09 12.58
N GLY A 107 -3.03 -2.71 11.31
CA GLY A 107 -3.05 -1.31 10.88
C GLY A 107 -1.66 -0.69 10.69
N ASN A 108 -0.61 -1.27 11.31
CA ASN A 108 0.75 -0.75 11.20
C ASN A 108 1.27 -0.81 9.76
N ILE A 109 2.06 0.20 9.42
CA ILE A 109 2.74 0.32 8.13
C ILE A 109 4.21 -0.02 8.32
N TYR A 110 4.71 -0.87 7.43
CA TYR A 110 6.11 -1.26 7.37
C TYR A 110 6.66 -0.99 5.97
N LEU A 111 7.98 -0.82 5.86
CA LEU A 111 8.71 -0.85 4.61
C LEU A 111 9.53 -2.13 4.59
N TYR A 112 9.29 -2.98 3.60
CA TYR A 112 10.11 -4.15 3.35
C TYR A 112 11.24 -3.78 2.38
N LEU A 113 12.45 -3.81 2.91
CA LEU A 113 13.69 -3.51 2.21
C LEU A 113 14.12 -4.77 1.45
N MET A 114 13.94 -4.76 0.13
CA MET A 114 14.05 -5.96 -0.71
C MET A 114 15.49 -6.50 -0.76
N ASP A 115 16.47 -5.60 -0.80
CA ASP A 115 17.89 -5.96 -0.87
C ASP A 115 18.44 -6.42 0.50
N GLU A 116 17.99 -5.81 1.60
CA GLU A 116 18.39 -6.21 2.95
C GLU A 116 17.59 -7.39 3.53
N GLU A 117 16.48 -7.77 2.89
CA GLU A 117 15.49 -8.73 3.40
C GLU A 117 15.02 -8.38 4.83
N ASP A 118 14.87 -7.09 5.12
CA ASP A 118 14.51 -6.57 6.45
C ASP A 118 13.20 -5.78 6.42
N LEU A 119 12.53 -5.73 7.57
CA LEU A 119 11.24 -5.06 7.74
C LEU A 119 11.38 -3.87 8.69
N ALA A 120 11.34 -2.66 8.14
CA ALA A 120 11.38 -1.43 8.91
C ALA A 120 9.97 -0.97 9.29
N PHE A 121 9.76 -0.60 10.55
CA PHE A 121 8.53 0.06 10.98
C PHE A 121 8.49 1.50 10.45
N VAL A 122 7.33 1.91 9.92
CA VAL A 122 7.10 3.27 9.41
C VAL A 122 6.22 4.04 10.38
N CYS A 123 4.95 3.62 10.54
CA CYS A 123 3.98 4.30 11.39
C CYS A 123 2.83 3.37 11.82
N GLU A 124 1.98 3.81 12.75
CA GLU A 124 0.95 2.96 13.37
C GLU A 124 -0.33 2.85 12.54
N SER A 125 -0.54 3.72 11.55
CA SER A 125 -1.75 3.69 10.73
C SER A 125 -1.59 4.28 9.33
N PHE A 126 -2.51 3.91 8.44
CA PHE A 126 -2.56 4.46 7.09
C PHE A 126 -2.91 5.96 7.06
N GLU A 127 -3.69 6.44 8.04
CA GLU A 127 -3.95 7.87 8.23
C GLU A 127 -2.67 8.64 8.56
N GLU A 128 -1.85 8.12 9.46
CA GLU A 128 -0.55 8.70 9.82
C GLU A 128 0.40 8.69 8.62
N PHE A 129 0.47 7.59 7.89
CA PHE A 129 1.23 7.49 6.64
C PHE A 129 0.85 8.59 5.63
N LEU A 130 -0.45 8.82 5.41
CA LEU A 130 -0.92 9.87 4.50
C LEU A 130 -0.64 11.28 5.03
N ALA A 131 -0.71 11.49 6.35
CA ALA A 131 -0.39 12.76 6.98
C ALA A 131 1.09 13.11 6.77
N GLU A 132 1.99 12.18 7.05
CA GLU A 132 3.43 12.33 6.81
C GLU A 132 3.73 12.56 5.33
N LEU A 133 3.15 11.77 4.43
CA LEU A 133 3.31 11.92 2.98
C LEU A 133 2.87 13.29 2.46
N THR A 134 1.88 13.92 3.11
CA THR A 134 1.34 15.21 2.68
C THR A 134 1.81 16.41 3.50
N GLY A 135 2.65 16.18 4.52
CA GLY A 135 3.12 17.19 5.46
C GLY A 135 1.99 17.89 6.22
N GLN A 136 0.99 17.11 6.67
CA GLN A 136 -0.18 17.60 7.43
C GLN A 136 -0.13 17.23 8.91
#